data_AF-A0A350QLK0-F1
#
_entry.id   AF-A0A350QLK0-F1
#
_cell.length_a   1.000
_cell.length_b   1.000
_cell.length_c   1.000
_cell.angle_alpha   90.00
_cell.angle_beta   90.00
_cell.angle_gamma   90.00
#
_symmetry.space_group_name_H-M   'P 1'
#
loop_
_entity.id
_entity.type
_entity.pdbx_description
1 polymer ?
#
loop_
_entity_poly.entity_id
_entity_poly.type
_entity_poly.pdbx_seq_one_letter_code
_entity_poly.pdbx_strand_id
1 'polypeptide(L)' 'MFEPSEWLHLYEQSSTGFLLWFVPLFLVIYFIPTLIAMFCNRRHLGKIALANIPAGLSVIAWFGLIGVAFSGKLRTKK' A
#
# COMPACT_ATOMS: atom_id res chain seq x y z
N MET A 1 5.39 -33.83 30.42
CA MET A 1 3.98 -33.76 30.00
C MET A 1 3.75 -32.32 29.57
N PHE A 2 3.33 -32.09 28.33
CA PHE A 2 3.21 -30.73 27.78
C PHE A 2 1.80 -30.23 28.09
N GLU A 3 1.68 -29.09 28.79
CA GLU A 3 0.40 -28.58 29.27
C GLU A 3 -0.36 -27.84 28.14
N PRO A 4 -1.69 -28.01 28.02
CA PRO A 4 -2.50 -27.33 27.01
C PRO A 4 -2.39 -25.80 27.00
N SER A 5 -2.12 -25.19 28.17
CA SER A 5 -1.96 -23.74 28.32
C SER A 5 -0.72 -23.17 27.62
N GLU A 6 0.34 -23.96 27.44
CA GLU A 6 1.57 -23.49 26.77
C GLU A 6 1.35 -23.26 25.27
N TRP A 7 0.46 -24.02 24.63
CA TRP A 7 0.07 -23.81 23.23
C TRP A 7 -0.64 -22.48 23.01
N LEU A 8 -1.43 -22.04 23.99
CA LEU A 8 -2.19 -20.79 23.89
C LEU A 8 -1.26 -19.57 23.91
N HIS A 9 -0.25 -19.59 24.78
CA HIS A 9 0.72 -18.50 24.86
C HIS A 9 1.59 -18.38 23.60
N LEU A 10 1.95 -19.50 22.97
CA LEU A 10 2.70 -19.51 21.70
C LEU A 10 1.88 -18.99 20.50
N TYR A 11 0.57 -19.28 20.47
CA TYR A 11 -0.33 -18.74 19.44
C TYR A 11 -0.56 -17.23 19.64
N GLU A 12 -0.70 -16.77 20.88
CA GLU A 12 -1.00 -15.36 21.20
C GLU A 12 0.21 -14.43 20.96
N GLN A 13 1.43 -14.93 21.18
CA GLN A 13 2.66 -14.12 21.08
C GLN A 13 3.09 -13.81 19.63
N SER A 14 2.54 -14.51 18.62
CA SER A 14 3.18 -14.58 17.30
C SER A 14 2.72 -13.55 16.26
N SER A 15 1.65 -12.77 16.51
CA SER A 15 1.01 -12.02 15.41
C SER A 15 0.86 -10.52 15.63
N THR A 16 0.78 -10.05 16.87
CA THR A 16 0.43 -8.64 17.14
C THR A 16 1.55 -7.68 16.77
N GLY A 17 2.80 -7.99 17.14
CA GLY A 17 3.97 -7.17 16.78
C GLY A 17 4.24 -7.14 15.28
N PHE A 18 4.05 -8.27 14.59
CA PHE A 18 4.16 -8.35 13.14
C PHE A 18 3.15 -7.44 12.45
N LEU A 19 1.86 -7.52 12.81
CA LEU A 19 0.81 -6.68 12.22
C LEU A 19 1.04 -5.19 12.49
N LEU A 20 1.45 -4.83 13.71
CA LEU A 20 1.74 -3.44 14.11
C LEU A 20 2.79 -2.77 13.22
N TRP A 21 3.79 -3.52 12.76
CA TRP A 21 4.84 -3.02 11.88
C TRP A 21 4.49 -3.24 10.39
N PHE A 22 3.95 -4.41 10.04
CA PHE A 22 3.69 -4.82 8.67
C PHE A 22 2.59 -3.98 8.03
N VAL A 23 1.49 -3.73 8.74
CA VAL A 23 0.35 -2.96 8.23
C VAL A 23 0.75 -1.55 7.79
N PRO A 24 1.42 -0.72 8.62
CA PRO A 24 1.83 0.61 8.20
C PRO A 24 2.86 0.56 7.07
N LEU A 25 3.79 -0.40 7.08
CA LEU A 25 4.78 -0.51 6.02
C LEU A 25 4.17 -0.92 4.68
N PHE A 26 3.27 -1.90 4.72
CA PHE A 26 2.50 -2.33 3.57
C PHE A 26 1.68 -1.19 3.02
N LEU A 27 1.00 -0.41 3.87
CA LEU A 27 0.28 0.80 3.47
C LEU A 27 1.20 1.82 2.81
N VAL A 28 2.37 2.10 3.39
CA VAL A 28 3.34 3.04 2.80
C VAL A 28 3.77 2.55 1.42
N ILE A 29 4.17 1.28 1.28
CA ILE A 29 4.60 0.70 0.00
C ILE A 29 3.45 0.73 -1.00
N TYR A 30 2.29 0.20 -0.63
CA TYR A 30 1.11 0.14 -1.48
C TYR A 30 0.69 1.53 -1.97
N PHE A 31 0.76 2.55 -1.10
CA PHE A 31 0.43 3.95 -1.42
C PHE A 31 1.62 4.82 -1.86
N ILE A 32 2.79 4.25 -2.18
CA ILE A 32 3.93 4.96 -2.80
C ILE A 32 3.50 5.83 -3.99
N PRO A 33 2.69 5.35 -4.97
CA PRO A 33 2.32 6.17 -6.13
C PRO A 33 1.53 7.41 -5.73
N THR A 34 0.73 7.29 -4.68
CA THR A 34 -0.08 8.39 -4.14
C THR A 34 0.79 9.38 -3.37
N LEU A 35 1.79 8.89 -2.62
CA LEU A 35 2.81 9.73 -1.97
C LEU A 35 3.60 10.52 -3.01
N ILE A 36 4.07 9.88 -4.08
CA ILE A 36 4.77 10.56 -5.18
C ILE A 36 3.87 11.62 -5.83
N ALA A 37 2.62 11.27 -6.11
CA ALA A 37 1.64 12.22 -6.65
C ALA A 37 1.37 13.40 -5.72
N MET A 38 1.48 13.22 -4.39
CA MET A 38 1.34 14.31 -3.43
C MET A 38 2.40 15.41 -3.62
N PHE A 39 3.61 15.04 -4.02
CA PHE A 39 4.69 15.99 -4.28
C PHE A 39 4.69 16.48 -5.72
N CYS A 40 4.53 15.57 -6.69
CA CYS A 40 4.68 15.86 -8.12
C CYS A 40 3.38 16.30 -8.81
N ASN A 41 2.21 15.92 -8.29
CA ASN A 41 0.93 16.08 -8.98
C ASN A 41 -0.27 16.33 -8.03
N ARG A 42 -0.11 17.30 -7.09
CA ARG A 42 -1.12 17.68 -6.08
C ARG A 42 -2.53 17.84 -6.64
N ARG A 43 -2.65 18.34 -7.88
CA ARG A 43 -3.92 18.64 -8.56
C ARG A 43 -4.70 17.39 -8.97
N HIS A 44 -4.02 16.26 -9.13
CA HIS A 44 -4.62 14.99 -9.57
C HIS A 44 -4.48 13.87 -8.54
N LEU A 45 -4.07 14.21 -7.31
CA LEU A 45 -3.95 13.31 -6.16
C LEU A 45 -5.17 12.40 -6.00
N GLY A 46 -6.38 12.97 -6.02
CA GLY A 46 -7.61 12.21 -5.83
C GLY A 46 -7.82 11.12 -6.89
N LYS A 47 -7.48 11.41 -8.16
CA LYS A 47 -7.59 10.44 -9.25
C LYS A 47 -6.55 9.32 -9.11
N ILE A 48 -5.33 9.67 -8.69
CA ILE A 48 -4.25 8.71 -8.50
C ILE A 48 -4.53 7.82 -7.29
N ALA A 49 -5.03 8.37 -6.18
CA ALA A 49 -5.44 7.59 -5.01
C ALA A 49 -6.54 6.59 -5.34
N LEU A 50 -7.56 7.00 -6.11
CA LEU A 50 -8.64 6.12 -6.56
C LEU A 50 -8.13 5.02 -7.50
N ALA A 51 -7.20 5.35 -8.40
CA ALA A 51 -6.56 4.38 -9.30
C ALA A 51 -5.58 3.46 -8.57
N ASN A 52 -5.07 3.85 -7.41
CA ASN A 52 -4.14 3.03 -6.63
C ASN A 52 -4.81 1.79 -6.03
N ILE A 53 -6.11 1.87 -5.71
CA ILE A 53 -6.92 0.75 -5.20
C ILE A 53 -6.96 -0.42 -6.22
N PRO A 54 -7.35 -0.22 -7.49
CA PRO A 54 -7.27 -1.28 -8.49
C PRO A 54 -5.84 -1.54 -8.98
N ALA A 55 -4.95 -0.55 -8.99
CA ALA A 55 -3.55 -0.76 -9.40
C ALA A 55 -2.79 -1.66 -8.43
N GLY A 56 -3.12 -1.64 -7.14
CA GLY A 56 -2.53 -2.56 -6.18
C GLY A 56 -2.88 -4.03 -6.38
N LEU A 57 -3.87 -4.35 -7.23
CA LEU A 57 -4.15 -5.73 -7.65
C LEU A 57 -3.20 -6.22 -8.76
N SER A 58 -2.46 -5.32 -9.40
CA SER A 58 -1.56 -5.65 -10.51
C SER A 58 -0.24 -4.88 -10.43
N VAL A 59 0.86 -5.61 -10.26
CA VAL A 59 2.22 -5.03 -10.17
C VAL A 59 2.54 -4.14 -11.37
N ILE A 60 2.11 -4.52 -12.58
CA ILE A 60 2.34 -3.74 -13.80
C ILE A 60 1.57 -2.41 -13.76
N ALA A 61 0.31 -2.44 -13.34
CA ALA A 61 -0.49 -1.23 -13.19
C ALA A 61 0.09 -0.31 -12.12
N TRP A 62 0.60 -0.87 -11.03
CA TRP A 62 1.27 -0.12 -9.96
C TRP A 62 2.51 0.63 -10.45
N PHE A 63 3.42 -0.02 -11.18
CA PHE A 63 4.58 0.66 -11.80
C PHE A 63 4.17 1.70 -12.84
N GLY A 64 3.14 1.43 -13.65
CA GLY A 64 2.59 2.42 -14.57
C GLY A 64 2.03 3.65 -13.85
N LEU A 65 1.36 3.45 -12.71
CA LEU A 65 0.82 4.52 -11.89
C LEU A 65 1.93 5.38 -11.25
N ILE A 66 3.07 4.78 -10.86
CA ILE A 66 4.26 5.51 -10.43
C ILE A 66 4.76 6.43 -11.54
N GLY A 67 4.88 5.93 -12.77
CA GLY A 67 5.28 6.74 -13.93
C GLY A 67 4.33 7.91 -14.18
N VAL A 68 3.02 7.69 -14.06
CA VAL A 68 1.99 8.74 -14.18
C VAL A 68 2.06 9.75 -13.02
N ALA A 69 2.32 9.28 -11.80
CA ALA A 69 2.50 10.11 -10.63
C ALA A 69 3.70 11.06 -10.77
N PHE A 70 4.81 10.59 -11.36
CA PHE A 70 5.96 11.41 -11.71
C PHE A 70 5.70 12.36 -12.89
N SER A 71 5.01 11.89 -13.94
CA SER A 71 4.85 12.65 -15.18
C SER A 71 3.85 13.81 -15.07
N GLY A 72 2.88 13.73 -14.16
CA GLY A 72 1.89 14.79 -13.97
C GLY A 72 0.80 14.88 -15.06
N LYS A 73 1.09 14.42 -16.28
CA LYS A 73 0.17 14.40 -17.42
C LYS A 73 -0.78 13.21 -17.34
N LEU A 74 -1.91 13.36 -16.65
CA LEU A 74 -3.08 12.57 -16.98
C LEU A 74 -3.51 13.00 -18.38
N ARG A 75 -3.28 12.14 -19.37
CA ARG A 75 -3.70 12.34 -20.75
C ARG A 75 -5.23 12.47 -20.74
N THR A 76 -5.73 13.70 -20.64
CA THR A 76 -7.15 13.99 -20.73
C THR A 76 -7.59 13.51 -22.10
N LYS A 77 -8.36 12.42 -22.16
CA LYS A 77 -9.06 12.08 -23.40
C LYS A 77 -10.04 13.23 -23.65
N LYS A 78 -9.79 13.95 -24.74
CA LYS A 78 -10.79 14.82 -25.38
C LYS A 78 -11.92 13.96 -25.93
#